data_AF-A0A227IAA9-F1
#
_entry.id   AF-A0A227IAA9-F1
#
_cell.length_a   1.000
_cell.length_b   1.000
_cell.length_c   1.000
_cell.angle_alpha   90.00
_cell.angle_beta   90.00
_cell.angle_gamma   90.00
#
_symmetry.space_group_name_H-M   'P 1'
#
loop_
_entity.id
_entity.type
_entity.pdbx_description
1 polymer ?
#
loop_
_entity_poly.entity_id
_entity_poly.type
_entity_poly.pdbx_seq_one_letter_code
_entity_poly.pdbx_strand_id
1 'polypeptide(L)' 'QGKNVGGAMIQRFAYFEHKPVQKDTGRHLLTTEGDEGYYFRVASLRNVALTGPYFHNGQVTTLAEAIQIMAQTQLGIT' A
#
# COMPACT_ATOMS: atom_id res chain seq x y z
N GLN A 1 7.61 -15.71 2.44
CA GLN A 1 6.33 -15.13 2.01
C GLN A 1 5.19 -16.06 2.45
N GLY A 2 4.08 -15.52 2.97
CA GLY A 2 2.96 -16.33 3.47
C GLY A 2 2.05 -16.90 2.37
N LYS A 3 1.21 -17.89 2.69
CA LYS A 3 0.29 -18.63 1.80
C LYS A 3 -0.59 -17.75 0.87
N ASN A 4 -0.79 -16.48 1.22
CA ASN A 4 -1.62 -15.52 0.47
C ASN A 4 -0.82 -14.49 -0.37
N VAL A 5 0.52 -14.58 -0.40
CA VAL A 5 1.36 -13.55 -1.05
C VAL A 5 0.99 -12.15 -0.52
N GLY A 6 1.00 -12.01 0.82
CA GLY A 6 0.49 -10.84 1.54
C GLY A 6 -0.54 -11.21 2.61
N GLY A 7 -1.28 -10.22 3.11
CA GLY A 7 -2.45 -10.40 3.97
C GLY A 7 -2.22 -10.43 5.49
N ALA A 8 -1.01 -10.75 5.94
CA ALA A 8 -0.66 -10.96 7.36
C ALA A 8 0.28 -9.89 7.94
N MET A 9 0.78 -8.98 7.12
CA MET A 9 1.81 -8.00 7.49
C MET A 9 1.24 -6.60 7.43
N ILE A 10 1.70 -5.71 8.33
CA ILE A 10 1.47 -4.27 8.23
C ILE A 10 2.78 -3.64 7.77
N GLN A 11 2.70 -2.79 6.75
CA GLN A 11 3.86 -2.09 6.19
C GLN A 11 3.53 -0.63 5.92
N ARG A 12 4.57 0.21 5.92
CA ARG A 12 4.46 1.61 5.56
C ARG A 12 4.29 1.74 4.05
N PHE A 13 3.29 2.49 3.60
CA PHE A 13 3.13 2.85 2.20
C PHE A 13 4.09 4.00 1.85
N ALA A 14 4.66 3.98 0.64
CA ALA A 14 5.64 4.95 0.17
C ALA A 14 6.85 5.12 1.09
N TYR A 15 7.71 4.09 1.13
CA TYR A 15 8.93 4.14 1.93
C TYR A 15 10.01 5.05 1.33
N PHE A 16 10.15 5.05 0.00
CA PHE A 16 11.21 5.74 -0.73
C PHE A 16 10.75 7.03 -1.43
N GLU A 17 9.45 7.31 -1.45
CA GLU A 17 8.89 8.52 -2.05
C GLU A 17 8.30 9.45 -0.98
N HIS A 18 8.20 10.74 -1.28
CA HIS A 18 7.62 11.72 -0.38
C HIS A 18 6.15 11.39 -0.10
N LYS A 19 5.75 11.35 1.18
CA LYS A 19 4.37 11.03 1.61
C LYS A 19 3.38 11.95 0.86
N PRO A 20 2.52 11.43 -0.03
CA PRO A 20 1.47 12.26 -0.63
C PRO A 20 0.55 12.71 0.50
N VAL A 21 0.11 13.98 0.47
CA VAL A 21 -0.86 14.52 1.45
C VAL A 21 -2.19 13.81 1.22
N GLN A 22 -2.38 12.66 1.85
CA GLN A 22 -3.62 11.90 1.80
C GLN A 22 -4.31 11.91 3.15
N LYS A 23 -5.65 11.93 3.09
CA LYS A 23 -6.51 11.95 4.29
C LYS A 23 -6.48 10.62 5.05
N ASP A 24 -6.23 9.52 4.35
CA ASP A 24 -6.12 8.19 4.93
C ASP A 24 -4.67 7.90 5.33
N THR A 25 -4.44 7.86 6.64
CA THR A 25 -3.14 7.56 7.25
C THR A 25 -3.04 6.11 7.72
N GLY A 26 -3.99 5.26 7.34
CA GLY A 26 -4.02 3.84 7.65
C GLY A 26 -4.19 3.56 9.14
N ARG A 27 -3.36 2.67 9.70
CA ARG A 27 -3.38 2.25 11.12
C ARG A 27 -3.37 3.44 12.09
N HIS A 28 -2.78 4.57 11.70
CA HIS A 28 -2.72 5.77 12.53
C HIS A 28 -4.10 6.31 12.93
N LEU A 29 -5.14 6.11 12.11
CA LEU A 29 -6.51 6.51 12.48
C LEU A 29 -7.07 5.73 13.68
N LEU A 30 -6.43 4.62 14.07
CA LEU A 30 -6.86 3.74 15.16
C LEU A 30 -5.91 3.76 16.36
N THR A 31 -4.78 4.48 16.29
CA THR A 31 -3.81 4.58 17.40
C THR A 31 -3.65 6.03 17.87
N THR A 32 -3.59 6.22 19.19
CA THR A 32 -3.34 7.51 19.83
C THR A 32 -1.86 7.75 20.12
N GLU A 33 -1.00 6.75 19.94
CA GLU A 33 0.42 6.82 20.23
C GLU A 33 1.23 7.05 18.96
N GLY A 34 1.95 8.18 18.91
CA GLY A 34 3.25 8.51 18.30
C GLY A 34 3.72 7.92 16.96
N ASP A 35 2.97 7.06 16.31
CA ASP A 35 3.41 6.29 15.17
C ASP A 35 3.25 7.14 13.91
N GLU A 36 4.32 7.30 13.13
CA GLU A 36 4.25 7.99 11.85
C GLU A 36 3.18 7.32 10.99
N GLY A 37 2.23 8.08 10.45
CA GLY A 37 1.12 7.54 9.68
C GLY A 37 1.56 6.77 8.41
N TYR A 38 0.55 6.30 7.66
CA TYR A 38 0.69 5.56 6.40
C TYR A 38 1.08 4.09 6.54
N TYR A 39 0.75 3.46 7.66
CA TYR A 39 0.85 2.00 7.80
C TYR A 39 -0.43 1.31 7.39
N PHE A 40 -0.33 0.38 6.43
CA PHE A 40 -1.46 -0.38 5.92
C PHE A 40 -1.18 -1.87 6.02
N ARG A 41 -2.25 -2.65 6.18
CA ARG A 41 -2.14 -4.10 6.01
C ARG A 41 -1.84 -4.38 4.54
N VAL A 42 -0.78 -5.13 4.26
CA VAL A 42 -0.47 -5.61 2.91
C VAL A 42 -1.62 -6.49 2.46
N ALA A 43 -2.31 -6.10 1.38
CA ALA A 43 -3.41 -6.88 0.84
C ALA A 43 -2.92 -8.24 0.33
N SER A 44 -3.82 -9.23 0.29
CA SER A 44 -3.54 -10.48 -0.43
C SER A 44 -3.53 -10.19 -1.93
N LEU A 45 -2.55 -10.71 -2.66
CA LEU A 45 -2.48 -10.54 -4.12
C LEU A 45 -3.23 -11.63 -4.90
N ARG A 46 -3.91 -12.55 -4.23
CA ARG A 46 -4.81 -13.49 -4.90
C ARG A 46 -5.92 -12.74 -5.65
N ASN A 47 -6.12 -13.11 -6.90
CA ASN A 47 -7.08 -12.49 -7.83
C ASN A 47 -6.84 -11.00 -8.11
N VAL A 48 -5.65 -10.46 -7.82
CA VAL A 48 -5.40 -9.01 -7.95
C VAL A 48 -5.73 -8.46 -9.35
N ALA A 49 -5.54 -9.24 -10.41
CA ALA A 49 -5.90 -8.86 -11.78
C ALA A 49 -7.41 -8.60 -12.00
N LEU A 50 -8.28 -9.04 -11.09
CA LEU A 50 -9.74 -8.91 -11.16
C LEU A 50 -10.33 -8.00 -10.08
N THR A 51 -9.50 -7.40 -9.23
CA THR A 51 -9.95 -6.62 -8.06
C THR A 51 -9.53 -5.16 -8.13
N GLY A 52 -9.44 -4.61 -9.33
CA GLY A 52 -9.29 -3.17 -9.49
C GLY A 52 -10.55 -2.42 -9.01
N PRO A 53 -10.44 -1.10 -8.77
CA PRO A 53 -9.21 -0.30 -8.79
C PRO A 53 -8.32 -0.54 -7.55
N TYR A 54 -7.05 -0.18 -7.65
CA TYR A 54 -5.97 -0.55 -6.73
C TYR A 54 -5.70 0.52 -5.66
N PHE A 55 -4.99 0.09 -4.60
CA PHE A 55 -4.67 0.85 -3.37
C PHE A 55 -5.88 1.16 -2.48
N HIS A 56 -5.60 1.68 -1.28
CA HIS A 56 -6.59 1.90 -0.22
C HIS A 56 -7.66 2.94 -0.59
N ASN A 57 -7.35 3.82 -1.53
CA ASN A 57 -8.22 4.88 -2.02
C ASN A 57 -8.84 4.59 -3.40
N GLY A 58 -8.50 3.44 -4.02
CA GLY A 58 -9.02 3.05 -5.33
C GLY A 58 -8.68 4.00 -6.48
N GLN A 59 -7.60 4.80 -6.37
CA GLN A 59 -7.28 5.82 -7.38
C GLN A 59 -6.61 5.27 -8.63
N VAL A 60 -6.04 4.05 -8.58
CA VAL A 60 -5.27 3.49 -9.69
C VAL A 60 -6.08 2.42 -10.40
N THR A 61 -6.28 2.59 -11.71
CA THR A 61 -7.22 1.76 -12.47
C THR A 61 -6.58 0.50 -13.03
N THR A 62 -5.28 0.54 -13.35
CA THR A 62 -4.60 -0.55 -14.04
C THR A 62 -3.59 -1.28 -13.15
N LEU A 63 -3.49 -2.61 -13.31
CA LEU A 63 -2.57 -3.41 -12.54
C LEU A 63 -1.11 -3.04 -12.83
N ALA A 64 -0.81 -2.74 -14.10
CA ALA A 64 0.53 -2.37 -14.54
C ALA A 64 0.99 -1.08 -13.84
N GLU A 65 0.14 -0.05 -13.79
CA GLU A 65 0.43 1.20 -13.08
C GLU A 65 0.62 0.95 -11.58
N ALA A 66 -0.25 0.14 -10.95
CA ALA A 66 -0.11 -0.21 -9.55
C ALA A 66 1.23 -0.92 -9.25
N ILE A 67 1.70 -1.79 -10.15
CA ILE A 67 3.01 -2.46 -10.03
C ILE A 67 4.15 -1.44 -10.13
N GLN A 68 4.11 -0.52 -11.11
CA GLN A 68 5.14 0.50 -11.29
C GLN A 68 5.25 1.44 -10.08
N ILE A 69 4.10 1.92 -9.58
CA ILE A 69 4.05 2.75 -8.37
C ILE A 69 4.65 1.99 -7.19
N MET A 70 4.32 0.70 -7.01
CA MET A 70 4.90 -0.10 -5.92
C MET A 70 6.41 -0.33 -6.08
N ALA A 71 6.90 -0.54 -7.30
CA ALA A 71 8.34 -0.69 -7.56
C ALA A 71 9.12 0.59 -7.20
N GLN A 72 8.59 1.75 -7.57
CA GLN A 72 9.19 3.05 -7.25
C GLN A 72 9.10 3.34 -5.74
N THR A 73 7.90 3.29 -5.19
CA THR A 73 7.62 3.73 -3.81
C THR A 73 8.15 2.80 -2.73
N GLN A 74 8.23 1.49 -3.00
CA GLN A 74 8.62 0.48 -2.00
C GLN A 74 10.01 -0.10 -2.20
N LEU A 75 10.55 -0.07 -3.41
CA LEU A 75 11.88 -0.61 -3.71
C LEU A 75 12.87 0.46 -4.19
N GLY A 76 12.41 1.68 -4.48
CA GLY A 76 13.25 2.76 -5.01
C GLY A 76 13.73 2.50 -6.43
N ILE A 77 13.06 1.63 -7.18
CA ILE A 77 13.42 1.29 -8.57
C ILE A 77 12.82 2.34 -9.49
N THR A 78 13.68 3.14 -10.13
CA THR A 78 13.36 4.13 -11.17
C THR A 78 13.57 3.55 -12.56
#